data_AF-A0A4P1QVX7-F1
#
_entry.id   AF-A0A4P1QVX7-F1
#
_cell.length_a   1.000
_cell.length_b   1.000
_cell.length_c   1.000
_cell.angle_alpha   90.00
_cell.angle_beta   90.00
_cell.angle_gamma   90.00
#
_symmetry.space_group_name_H-M   'P 1'
#
loop_
_entity.id
_entity.type
_entity.pdbx_description
1 polymer ?
#
loop_
_entity_poly.entity_id
_entity_poly.type
_entity_poly.pdbx_seq_one_letter_code
_entity_poly.pdbx_strand_id
1 'polypeptide(L)'
;MELESYPFYQIPSGLVFDPPPPFPVINHSLPPPPPSGLLLPFHFNPSLFFDMDHQRTMSLIQFVNDEGLVPSQEEEDKRKKTIHKLKKIVYSWIKRVAWKHQLPKHQIAVTSATILTYGSYGLGVHSQESDIDALCVAPFFVNIAEDVFVVLHNMLKNRPEVSEIQCVKSAKVPLIRLKFDGISIDLPYARLRVLYVPENVDILNPFFMRSIDDTSWKCLSGVRANKCILQLVPNVEKFQSMLRILKFWAKRRGLYGALLGYLGGIHLAILAAYVCQMHPDATLNTLIMNFFRTFAFWHWPKPVSLQEGMLQASVDAIEPRPFSLMPILLPSTSNSYEYCHSNITNSTCYRIKSEFIRGHNMTKPFPYSKRYSKFVKIYLSASDQCGLGNWVGLVKSRFRGLFVILEELQGFCDPNPTEYVENEKGEPNVVFYWGLHPGDKNSLLDIELIEGEFMKIIVNGYEGSHGMMKLSIMIASQLPKNAQFDDPTMKVSDNDNKRSPVNSQHQHQHQHQHHPHFLVCQIEPSGEVQHLSFGG
;
A
#
# COMPACT_ATOMS: atom_id res chain seq x y z
N MET A 1 -35.12 7.84 38.96
CA MET A 1 -34.81 6.41 39.10
C MET A 1 -33.37 6.34 39.56
N GLU A 2 -33.20 5.99 40.83
CA GLU A 2 -31.92 5.86 41.53
C GLU A 2 -31.09 4.75 40.88
N LEU A 3 -29.79 4.98 40.72
CA LEU A 3 -28.83 4.00 40.23
C LEU A 3 -28.05 3.46 41.42
N GLU A 4 -28.26 2.18 41.71
CA GLU A 4 -27.58 1.38 42.71
C GLU A 4 -26.08 1.25 42.43
N SER A 5 -25.29 1.37 43.49
CA SER A 5 -23.85 1.13 43.53
C SER A 5 -23.53 -0.36 43.71
N TYR A 6 -22.76 -0.94 42.78
CA TYR A 6 -22.15 -2.26 42.97
C TYR A 6 -20.78 -2.16 43.68
N PRO A 7 -20.40 -3.12 44.55
CA PRO A 7 -19.22 -3.02 45.39
C PRO A 7 -17.93 -3.47 44.67
N PHE A 8 -16.84 -2.78 45.01
CA PHE A 8 -15.47 -3.10 44.63
C PHE A 8 -15.03 -4.45 45.20
N TYR A 9 -14.56 -5.36 44.34
CA TYR A 9 -13.76 -6.51 44.78
C TYR A 9 -12.33 -6.05 45.11
N GLN A 10 -11.93 -6.21 46.38
CA GLN A 10 -10.54 -6.08 46.81
C GLN A 10 -9.73 -7.30 46.35
N ILE A 11 -8.62 -7.05 45.64
CA ILE A 11 -7.63 -8.06 45.28
C ILE A 11 -6.68 -8.25 46.48
N PRO A 12 -6.28 -9.48 46.85
CA PRO A 12 -5.39 -9.71 47.99
C PRO A 12 -4.00 -9.10 47.76
N SER A 13 -3.55 -8.29 48.72
CA SER A 13 -2.21 -7.74 48.82
C SER A 13 -1.21 -8.86 49.13
N GLY A 14 -0.40 -9.27 48.15
CA GLY A 14 0.63 -10.28 48.38
C GLY A 14 1.26 -10.91 47.14
N LEU A 15 1.69 -10.11 46.16
CA LEU A 15 2.63 -10.56 45.12
C LEU A 15 3.70 -9.48 44.92
N VAL A 16 4.84 -9.66 45.59
CA VAL A 16 6.06 -8.90 45.35
C VAL A 16 6.66 -9.43 44.04
N PHE A 17 6.65 -8.61 43.00
CA PHE A 17 7.44 -8.86 41.79
C PHE A 17 8.79 -8.15 41.96
N ASP A 18 9.89 -8.89 41.84
CA ASP A 18 11.23 -8.31 41.82
C ASP A 18 11.37 -7.30 40.68
N PRO A 19 12.03 -6.14 40.90
CA PRO A 19 12.26 -5.16 39.85
C PRO A 19 13.21 -5.75 38.79
N PRO A 20 12.97 -5.48 37.49
CA PRO A 20 13.88 -5.93 36.44
C PRO A 20 15.25 -5.25 36.59
N PRO A 21 16.34 -5.92 36.15
CA PRO A 21 17.69 -5.38 36.29
C PRO A 21 17.85 -4.08 35.48
N PRO A 22 18.69 -3.14 35.94
CA PRO A 22 18.92 -1.88 35.24
C PRO A 22 19.56 -2.14 33.88
N PHE A 23 19.01 -1.52 32.83
CA PHE A 23 19.56 -1.55 31.49
C PHE A 23 20.94 -0.85 31.45
N PRO A 24 21.90 -1.35 30.65
CA PRO A 24 23.20 -0.71 30.51
C PRO A 24 23.05 0.66 29.84
N VAL A 25 23.69 1.66 30.44
CA VAL A 25 23.86 3.01 29.88
C VAL A 25 24.71 2.90 28.62
N ILE A 26 24.08 3.05 27.45
CA ILE A 26 24.80 3.20 26.17
C ILE A 26 24.86 4.70 25.86
N ASN A 27 26.08 5.22 25.85
CA ASN A 27 26.39 6.63 25.60
C ASN A 27 25.73 7.17 24.32
N HIS A 28 25.15 8.36 24.46
CA HIS A 28 24.56 9.16 23.40
C HIS A 28 25.63 9.68 22.44
N SER A 29 25.68 9.13 21.23
CA SER A 29 26.14 9.86 20.04
C SER A 29 25.59 9.16 18.79
N LEU A 30 24.76 9.88 18.03
CA LEU A 30 24.43 9.51 16.65
C LEU A 30 25.73 9.64 15.83
N PRO A 31 26.18 8.62 15.09
CA PRO A 31 27.24 8.83 14.11
C PRO A 31 26.72 9.77 13.01
N PRO A 32 27.56 10.68 12.49
CA PRO A 32 27.19 11.57 11.40
C PRO A 32 26.82 10.75 10.15
N PRO A 33 26.02 11.33 9.22
CA PRO A 33 25.75 10.67 7.94
C PRO A 33 27.09 10.39 7.22
N PRO A 34 27.26 9.23 6.57
CA PRO A 34 28.48 8.96 5.84
C PRO A 34 28.64 10.00 4.72
N PRO A 35 29.87 10.44 4.41
CA PRO A 35 30.11 11.35 3.30
C PRO A 35 29.58 10.73 2.00
N SER A 36 28.79 11.50 1.24
CA SER A 36 28.42 11.16 -0.13
C SER A 36 29.68 11.13 -1.00
N GLY A 37 30.22 9.95 -1.28
CA GLY A 37 31.32 9.79 -2.23
C GLY A 37 32.34 8.72 -1.85
N LEU A 38 31.93 7.45 -1.81
CA LEU A 38 32.83 6.31 -1.87
C LEU A 38 32.24 5.29 -2.84
N LEU A 39 32.62 5.40 -4.12
CA LEU A 39 32.31 4.41 -5.15
C LEU A 39 33.21 3.19 -4.92
N LEU A 40 32.60 2.09 -4.45
CA LEU A 40 33.25 0.79 -4.29
C LEU A 40 33.61 0.17 -5.66
N PRO A 41 34.72 -0.57 -5.79
CA PRO A 41 35.12 -1.20 -7.04
C PRO A 41 34.49 -2.60 -7.15
N PHE A 42 33.22 -2.66 -7.54
CA PHE A 42 32.62 -3.83 -8.19
C PHE A 42 31.61 -3.31 -9.22
N HIS A 43 31.68 -3.79 -10.47
CA HIS A 43 30.66 -3.54 -11.48
C HIS A 43 29.37 -4.29 -11.10
N PHE A 44 28.69 -3.82 -10.05
CA PHE A 44 27.24 -3.94 -9.97
C PHE A 44 26.71 -3.16 -11.17
N ASN A 45 25.72 -3.68 -11.88
CA ASN A 45 25.06 -2.92 -12.93
C ASN A 45 23.83 -2.24 -12.33
N PRO A 46 23.90 -0.94 -11.93
CA PRO A 46 22.76 -0.20 -11.44
C PRO A 46 21.54 -0.31 -12.36
N SER A 47 21.75 -0.41 -13.68
CA SER A 47 20.67 -0.50 -14.65
C SER A 47 19.76 -1.70 -14.36
N LEU A 48 20.34 -2.85 -14.00
CA LEU A 48 19.57 -4.06 -13.72
C LEU A 48 18.69 -3.91 -12.47
N PHE A 49 19.15 -3.20 -11.45
CA PHE A 49 18.33 -2.92 -10.26
C PHE A 49 17.20 -1.93 -10.59
N PHE A 50 17.50 -0.89 -11.37
CA PHE A 50 16.49 0.07 -11.84
C PHE A 50 15.44 -0.62 -12.72
N ASP A 51 15.86 -1.49 -13.63
CA ASP A 51 14.97 -2.26 -14.51
C ASP A 51 14.08 -3.21 -13.71
N MET A 52 14.65 -3.94 -12.74
CA MET A 52 13.88 -4.84 -11.87
C MET A 52 12.88 -4.09 -10.99
N ASP A 53 13.28 -2.97 -10.39
CA ASP A 53 12.40 -2.15 -9.56
C ASP A 53 11.31 -1.47 -10.39
N HIS A 54 11.64 -1.05 -11.62
CA HIS A 54 10.68 -0.54 -12.59
C HIS A 54 9.65 -1.62 -12.97
N GLN A 55 10.09 -2.83 -13.32
CA GLN A 55 9.21 -3.96 -13.61
C GLN A 55 8.28 -4.29 -12.44
N ARG A 56 8.81 -4.36 -11.21
CA ARG A 56 7.99 -4.59 -10.01
C ARG A 56 6.98 -3.47 -9.77
N THR A 57 7.39 -2.22 -10.03
CA THR A 57 6.50 -1.06 -9.95
C THR A 57 5.37 -1.17 -10.99
N MET A 58 5.67 -1.57 -12.22
CA MET A 58 4.65 -1.81 -13.25
C MET A 58 3.70 -2.95 -12.85
N SER A 59 4.22 -4.05 -12.30
CA SER A 59 3.38 -5.15 -11.81
C SER A 59 2.46 -4.73 -10.66
N LEU A 60 2.93 -3.86 -9.75
CA LEU A 60 2.09 -3.30 -8.69
C LEU A 60 0.99 -2.40 -9.24
N ILE A 61 1.28 -1.60 -10.27
CA ILE A 61 0.27 -0.75 -10.93
C ILE A 61 -0.76 -1.62 -11.65
N GLN A 62 -0.31 -2.66 -12.36
CA GLN A 62 -1.21 -3.61 -13.01
C GLN A 62 -2.14 -4.28 -11.98
N PHE A 63 -1.58 -4.75 -10.86
CA PHE A 63 -2.34 -5.33 -9.75
C PHE A 63 -3.39 -4.36 -9.18
N VAL A 64 -3.06 -3.07 -9.03
CA VAL A 64 -4.00 -2.03 -8.58
C VAL A 64 -5.19 -1.92 -9.53
N ASN A 65 -4.98 -2.07 -10.83
CA ASN A 65 -6.04 -2.05 -11.84
C ASN A 65 -6.85 -3.34 -11.84
N ASP A 66 -6.19 -4.51 -11.82
CA ASP A 66 -6.83 -5.82 -11.88
C ASP A 66 -7.76 -6.07 -10.68
N GLU A 67 -7.38 -5.62 -9.48
CA GLU A 67 -8.22 -5.71 -8.28
C GLU A 67 -9.28 -4.59 -8.20
N GLY A 68 -9.40 -3.72 -9.21
CA GLY A 68 -10.37 -2.64 -9.24
C GLY A 68 -10.19 -1.62 -8.11
N LEU A 69 -8.95 -1.38 -7.68
CA LEU A 69 -8.68 -0.47 -6.56
C LEU A 69 -8.84 0.99 -6.94
N VAL A 70 -8.89 1.31 -8.24
CA VAL A 70 -9.14 2.64 -8.79
C VAL A 70 -10.56 2.66 -9.38
N PRO A 71 -11.43 3.59 -8.93
CA PRO A 71 -12.77 3.74 -9.48
C PRO A 71 -12.74 4.06 -10.98
N SER A 72 -13.77 3.64 -11.72
CA SER A 72 -13.91 4.00 -13.12
C SER A 72 -14.20 5.50 -13.30
N GLN A 73 -13.92 6.03 -14.49
CA GLN A 73 -14.20 7.44 -14.80
C GLN A 73 -15.70 7.76 -14.65
N GLU A 74 -16.59 6.83 -15.00
CA GLU A 74 -18.03 6.99 -14.87
C GLU A 74 -18.47 7.13 -13.41
N GLU A 75 -17.87 6.35 -12.51
CA GLU A 75 -18.14 6.45 -11.07
C GLU A 75 -17.64 7.76 -10.50
N GLU A 76 -16.46 8.21 -10.92
CA GLU A 76 -15.91 9.48 -10.49
C GLU A 76 -16.81 10.64 -10.95
N ASP A 77 -17.27 10.61 -12.21
CA ASP A 77 -18.20 11.61 -12.74
C ASP A 77 -19.55 11.57 -12.05
N LYS A 78 -20.05 10.39 -11.68
CA LYS A 78 -21.26 10.22 -10.87
C LYS A 78 -21.09 10.88 -9.49
N ARG A 79 -19.98 10.61 -8.79
CA ARG A 79 -19.68 11.22 -7.47
C ARG A 79 -19.56 12.74 -7.56
N LYS A 80 -18.87 13.27 -8.58
CA LYS A 80 -18.77 14.71 -8.85
C LYS A 80 -20.14 15.35 -9.09
N LYS A 81 -21.00 14.72 -9.91
CA LYS A 81 -22.37 15.19 -10.16
C LYS A 81 -23.20 15.21 -8.86
N THR A 82 -23.09 14.17 -8.03
CA THR A 82 -23.76 14.09 -6.72
C THR A 82 -23.32 15.23 -5.79
N ILE A 83 -22.01 15.48 -5.66
CA ILE A 83 -21.48 16.57 -4.83
C ILE A 83 -21.96 17.93 -5.34
N HIS A 84 -22.00 18.14 -6.66
CA HIS A 84 -22.50 19.39 -7.25
C HIS A 84 -23.97 19.63 -6.95
N LYS A 85 -24.82 18.59 -7.08
CA LYS A 85 -26.24 18.66 -6.70
C LYS A 85 -26.38 18.97 -5.20
N LEU A 86 -25.62 18.30 -4.34
CA LEU A 86 -25.64 18.53 -2.90
C LEU A 86 -25.25 19.97 -2.54
N LYS A 87 -24.19 20.53 -3.16
CA LYS A 87 -23.80 21.93 -3.01
C LYS A 87 -24.94 22.90 -3.36
N LYS A 88 -25.67 22.64 -4.45
CA LYS A 88 -26.85 23.47 -4.84
C LYS A 88 -27.97 23.42 -3.80
N ILE A 89 -28.22 22.25 -3.21
CA ILE A 89 -29.22 22.09 -2.13
C ILE A 89 -28.79 22.89 -0.90
N VAL A 90 -27.53 22.77 -0.49
CA VAL A 90 -26.96 23.49 0.67
C VAL A 90 -26.99 25.01 0.45
N TYR A 91 -26.66 25.46 -0.77
CA TYR A 91 -26.77 26.87 -1.13
C TYR A 91 -28.22 27.38 -1.03
N SER A 92 -29.19 26.63 -1.55
CA SER A 92 -30.62 27.01 -1.46
C SER A 92 -31.12 26.98 -0.01
N TRP A 93 -30.65 25.99 0.76
CA TRP A 93 -30.99 25.82 2.17
C TRP A 93 -30.53 27.02 3.00
N ILE A 94 -29.27 27.47 2.84
CA ILE A 94 -28.78 28.58 3.66
C ILE A 94 -29.52 29.89 3.37
N LYS A 95 -29.95 30.13 2.12
CA LYS A 95 -30.81 31.28 1.78
C LYS A 95 -32.16 31.21 2.49
N ARG A 96 -32.77 30.02 2.54
CA ARG A 96 -34.03 29.78 3.25
C ARG A 96 -33.88 30.00 4.76
N VAL A 97 -32.79 29.53 5.34
CA VAL A 97 -32.47 29.75 6.77
C VAL A 97 -32.27 31.25 7.05
N ALA A 98 -31.47 31.94 6.25
CA ALA A 98 -31.24 33.38 6.38
C ALA A 98 -32.55 34.19 6.33
N TRP A 99 -33.48 33.79 5.44
CA TRP A 99 -34.82 34.39 5.37
C TRP A 99 -35.69 34.04 6.59
N LYS A 100 -35.70 32.78 7.05
CA LYS A 100 -36.43 32.33 8.26
C LYS A 100 -35.98 33.11 9.50
N HIS A 101 -34.68 33.38 9.61
CA HIS A 101 -34.07 34.17 10.67
C HIS A 101 -34.22 35.69 10.48
N GLN A 102 -34.95 36.13 9.44
CA GLN A 102 -35.26 37.55 9.16
C GLN A 102 -34.01 38.43 9.00
N LEU A 103 -32.93 37.89 8.41
CA LEU A 103 -31.75 38.69 8.10
C LEU A 103 -32.07 39.80 7.08
N PRO A 104 -31.38 40.95 7.12
CA PRO A 104 -31.57 42.00 6.12
C PRO A 104 -31.38 41.49 4.69
N LYS A 105 -32.17 42.01 3.73
CA LYS A 105 -32.13 41.57 2.32
C LYS A 105 -30.73 41.57 1.71
N HIS A 106 -29.91 42.57 2.05
CA HIS A 106 -28.52 42.65 1.58
C HIS A 106 -27.64 41.52 2.13
N GLN A 107 -27.88 41.07 3.37
CA GLN A 107 -27.18 39.93 3.97
C GLN A 107 -27.65 38.61 3.35
N ILE A 108 -28.97 38.43 3.19
CA ILE A 108 -29.53 37.25 2.51
C ILE A 108 -28.92 37.10 1.11
N ALA A 109 -28.73 38.20 0.38
CA ALA A 109 -28.15 38.18 -0.97
C ALA A 109 -26.71 37.62 -1.00
N VAL A 110 -25.89 37.94 0.01
CA VAL A 110 -24.46 37.54 0.05
C VAL A 110 -24.19 36.25 0.83
N THR A 111 -25.10 35.84 1.72
CA THR A 111 -24.94 34.63 2.53
C THR A 111 -24.75 33.37 1.68
N SER A 112 -23.78 32.54 2.05
CA SER A 112 -23.49 31.26 1.40
C SER A 112 -23.02 30.22 2.41
N ALA A 113 -23.17 28.96 2.04
CA ALA A 113 -22.67 27.77 2.72
C ALA A 113 -22.07 26.85 1.66
N THR A 114 -21.14 25.99 2.05
CA THR A 114 -20.42 25.12 1.12
C THR A 114 -20.29 23.70 1.67
N ILE A 115 -19.87 22.79 0.79
CA ILE A 115 -19.53 21.41 1.12
C ILE A 115 -18.05 21.21 0.85
N LEU A 116 -17.34 20.67 1.86
CA LEU A 116 -15.95 20.25 1.75
C LEU A 116 -15.87 18.73 1.86
N THR A 117 -15.40 18.08 0.80
CA THR A 117 -15.18 16.64 0.83
C THR A 117 -13.85 16.29 1.48
N TYR A 118 -13.82 15.24 2.29
CA TYR A 118 -12.63 14.76 2.97
C TYR A 118 -12.59 13.23 3.02
N GLY A 119 -11.85 12.66 3.96
CA GLY A 119 -11.73 11.21 4.11
C GLY A 119 -11.11 10.55 2.89
N SER A 120 -11.53 9.32 2.59
CA SER A 120 -10.95 8.56 1.49
C SER A 120 -11.24 9.17 0.11
N TYR A 121 -12.42 9.79 -0.05
CA TYR A 121 -12.78 10.50 -1.28
C TYR A 121 -11.91 11.74 -1.46
N GLY A 122 -11.80 12.58 -0.43
CA GLY A 122 -10.98 13.79 -0.48
C GLY A 122 -9.48 13.56 -0.61
N LEU A 123 -8.97 12.37 -0.22
CA LEU A 123 -7.59 11.97 -0.48
C LEU A 123 -7.38 11.37 -1.89
N GLY A 124 -8.46 11.10 -2.63
CA GLY A 124 -8.39 10.42 -3.93
C GLY A 124 -8.00 8.94 -3.83
N VAL A 125 -8.37 8.26 -2.73
CA VAL A 125 -8.09 6.83 -2.47
C VAL A 125 -9.33 6.00 -2.12
N HIS A 126 -10.50 6.49 -2.54
CA HIS A 126 -11.78 5.83 -2.36
C HIS A 126 -11.96 4.70 -3.38
N SER A 127 -12.71 3.67 -2.99
CA SER A 127 -13.15 2.57 -3.87
C SER A 127 -14.61 2.75 -4.27
N GLN A 128 -15.11 1.92 -5.20
CA GLN A 128 -16.51 1.90 -5.63
C GLN A 128 -17.49 1.84 -4.45
N GLU A 129 -17.21 1.01 -3.45
CA GLU A 129 -18.04 0.83 -2.24
C GLU A 129 -17.87 1.94 -1.19
N SER A 130 -16.89 2.85 -1.36
CA SER A 130 -16.61 3.87 -0.35
C SER A 130 -17.73 4.92 -0.30
N ASP A 131 -18.05 5.34 0.91
CA ASP A 131 -18.88 6.51 1.18
C ASP A 131 -18.16 7.82 0.78
N ILE A 132 -18.95 8.90 0.71
CA ILE A 132 -18.43 10.26 0.61
C ILE A 132 -18.56 10.94 1.97
N ASP A 133 -17.42 11.18 2.60
CA ASP A 133 -17.30 12.10 3.73
C ASP A 133 -17.40 13.55 3.24
N ALA A 134 -18.49 14.24 3.57
CA ALA A 134 -18.79 15.59 3.08
C ALA A 134 -19.17 16.53 4.25
N LEU A 135 -18.34 17.52 4.56
CA LEU A 135 -18.62 18.48 5.62
C LEU A 135 -19.46 19.65 5.11
N CYS A 136 -20.65 19.86 5.68
CA CYS A 136 -21.44 21.08 5.47
C CYS A 136 -20.89 22.20 6.35
N VAL A 137 -20.34 23.25 5.72
CA VAL A 137 -19.78 24.41 6.41
C VAL A 137 -20.71 25.59 6.23
N ALA A 138 -21.24 26.14 7.33
CA ALA A 138 -22.18 27.26 7.27
C ALA A 138 -21.88 28.39 8.27
N PRO A 139 -22.49 29.58 8.06
CA PRO A 139 -22.36 30.77 8.89
C PRO A 139 -22.82 30.62 10.36
N PHE A 140 -22.46 31.61 11.18
CA PHE A 140 -22.66 31.59 12.63
C PHE A 140 -24.14 31.58 13.08
N PHE A 141 -25.06 32.08 12.25
CA PHE A 141 -26.48 32.21 12.61
C PHE A 141 -27.25 30.89 12.51
N VAL A 142 -26.65 29.85 11.93
CA VAL A 142 -27.30 28.55 11.74
C VAL A 142 -27.38 27.77 13.06
N ASN A 143 -28.57 27.29 13.39
CA ASN A 143 -28.82 26.40 14.52
C ASN A 143 -28.83 24.93 14.06
N ILE A 144 -28.02 24.07 14.70
CA ILE A 144 -27.91 22.65 14.30
C ILE A 144 -29.22 21.86 14.52
N ALA A 145 -29.92 22.10 15.63
CA ALA A 145 -31.11 21.34 15.99
C ALA A 145 -32.28 21.62 15.05
N GLU A 146 -32.48 22.89 14.70
CA GLU A 146 -33.57 23.30 13.82
C GLU A 146 -33.15 23.38 12.35
N ASP A 147 -32.15 24.19 12.03
CA ASP A 147 -31.88 24.53 10.64
C ASP A 147 -31.22 23.35 9.90
N VAL A 148 -30.35 22.59 10.57
CA VAL A 148 -29.72 21.41 9.97
C VAL A 148 -30.64 20.19 10.07
N PHE A 149 -31.00 19.77 11.29
CA PHE A 149 -31.73 18.51 11.47
C PHE A 149 -33.23 18.56 11.14
N VAL A 150 -33.80 19.75 10.90
CA VAL A 150 -35.19 19.89 10.42
C VAL A 150 -35.22 20.48 9.02
N VAL A 151 -34.67 21.69 8.81
CA VAL A 151 -34.82 22.38 7.51
C VAL A 151 -34.01 21.70 6.41
N LEU A 152 -32.71 21.47 6.61
CA LEU A 152 -31.86 20.79 5.61
C LEU A 152 -32.33 19.34 5.41
N HIS A 153 -32.60 18.62 6.49
CA HIS A 153 -33.15 17.27 6.43
C HIS A 153 -34.41 17.19 5.55
N ASN A 154 -35.39 18.07 5.77
CA ASN A 154 -36.63 18.06 4.98
C ASN A 154 -36.38 18.45 3.52
N MET A 155 -35.45 19.36 3.25
CA MET A 155 -35.06 19.71 1.88
C MET A 155 -34.37 18.56 1.16
N LEU A 156 -33.57 17.74 1.86
CA LEU A 156 -32.95 16.54 1.31
C LEU A 156 -33.97 15.42 1.12
N LYS A 157 -34.82 15.16 2.12
CA LYS A 157 -35.84 14.10 2.09
C LYS A 157 -36.85 14.26 0.95
N ASN A 158 -37.12 15.50 0.52
CA ASN A 158 -38.04 15.80 -0.57
C ASN A 158 -37.41 15.67 -1.97
N ARG A 159 -36.15 15.21 -2.09
CA ARG A 159 -35.47 15.00 -3.37
C ARG A 159 -35.67 13.56 -3.84
N PRO A 160 -36.05 13.33 -5.11
CA PRO A 160 -36.19 11.97 -5.64
C PRO A 160 -34.85 11.20 -5.66
N GLU A 161 -33.72 11.92 -5.71
CA GLU A 161 -32.38 11.33 -5.69
C GLU A 161 -31.96 10.81 -4.30
N VAL A 162 -32.67 11.18 -3.22
CA VAL A 162 -32.27 10.88 -1.84
C VAL A 162 -33.08 9.73 -1.27
N SER A 163 -32.37 8.75 -0.70
CA SER A 163 -32.94 7.63 0.05
C SER A 163 -32.17 7.40 1.36
N GLU A 164 -32.70 6.55 2.24
CA GLU A 164 -32.03 6.12 3.49
C GLU A 164 -31.50 7.27 4.37
N ILE A 165 -32.25 8.37 4.45
CA ILE A 165 -31.85 9.55 5.24
C ILE A 165 -32.06 9.33 6.75
N GLN A 166 -31.03 9.57 7.55
CA GLN A 166 -31.05 9.42 9.00
C GLN A 166 -30.22 10.52 9.70
N CYS A 167 -30.78 11.14 10.73
CA CYS A 167 -30.06 12.10 11.58
C CYS A 167 -29.43 11.39 12.79
N VAL A 168 -28.11 11.55 12.97
CA VAL A 168 -27.36 11.05 14.12
C VAL A 168 -27.00 12.24 15.02
N LYS A 169 -27.82 12.49 16.06
CA LYS A 169 -27.73 13.70 16.89
C LYS A 169 -26.83 13.57 18.12
N SER A 170 -26.75 12.37 18.72
CA SER A 170 -26.09 12.11 20.00
C SER A 170 -24.61 11.69 19.89
N ALA A 171 -24.06 11.66 18.68
CA ALA A 171 -22.65 11.31 18.46
C ALA A 171 -21.71 12.48 18.81
N LYS A 172 -20.43 12.16 19.05
CA LYS A 172 -19.36 13.18 19.23
C LYS A 172 -19.25 14.14 18.04
N VAL A 173 -19.64 13.68 16.86
CA VAL A 173 -19.72 14.43 15.61
C VAL A 173 -21.14 14.22 15.08
N PRO A 174 -22.08 15.14 15.32
CA PRO A 174 -23.44 15.03 14.81
C PRO A 174 -23.46 15.13 13.28
N LEU A 175 -24.27 14.30 12.62
CA LEU A 175 -24.30 14.23 11.16
C LEU A 175 -25.65 13.75 10.61
N ILE A 176 -25.87 13.98 9.32
CA ILE A 176 -26.93 13.37 8.54
C ILE A 176 -26.30 12.30 7.65
N ARG A 177 -26.77 11.05 7.74
CA ARG A 177 -26.46 9.99 6.77
C ARG A 177 -27.55 9.95 5.73
N LEU A 178 -27.17 9.74 4.47
CA LEU A 178 -28.11 9.55 3.38
C LEU A 178 -27.47 8.75 2.25
N LYS A 179 -28.30 8.19 1.38
CA LYS A 179 -27.88 7.79 0.03
C LYS A 179 -28.38 8.81 -0.98
N PHE A 180 -27.49 9.28 -1.85
CA PHE A 180 -27.79 10.22 -2.92
C PHE A 180 -27.42 9.59 -4.26
N ASP A 181 -28.40 9.38 -5.15
CA ASP A 181 -28.22 8.65 -6.42
C ASP A 181 -27.55 7.27 -6.19
N GLY A 182 -27.85 6.62 -5.06
CA GLY A 182 -27.30 5.34 -4.61
C GLY A 182 -25.93 5.40 -3.91
N ILE A 183 -25.31 6.59 -3.78
CA ILE A 183 -24.02 6.77 -3.12
C ILE A 183 -24.24 7.16 -1.65
N SER A 184 -23.64 6.42 -0.71
CA SER A 184 -23.67 6.76 0.72
C SER A 184 -22.88 8.03 1.02
N ILE A 185 -23.47 8.95 1.77
CA ILE A 185 -22.88 10.23 2.18
C ILE A 185 -23.06 10.40 3.68
N ASP A 186 -21.95 10.63 4.38
CA ASP A 186 -21.92 11.08 5.77
C ASP A 186 -21.72 12.61 5.75
N LEU A 187 -22.75 13.35 6.20
CA LEU A 187 -22.84 14.81 6.14
C LEU A 187 -22.78 15.43 7.54
N PRO A 188 -21.59 15.54 8.18
CA PRO A 188 -21.42 16.35 9.39
C PRO A 188 -21.57 17.84 9.09
N TYR A 189 -21.66 18.62 10.17
CA TYR A 189 -21.89 20.06 10.11
C TYR A 189 -20.86 20.83 10.94
N ALA A 190 -20.27 21.86 10.36
CA ALA A 190 -19.41 22.81 11.04
C ALA A 190 -19.90 24.25 10.86
N ARG A 191 -19.85 25.01 11.95
CA ARG A 191 -20.23 26.42 11.97
C ARG A 191 -18.99 27.30 12.06
N LEU A 192 -18.89 28.26 11.14
CA LEU A 192 -17.84 29.28 11.16
C LEU A 192 -18.39 30.61 11.66
N ARG A 193 -17.55 31.39 12.35
CA ARG A 193 -17.89 32.74 12.83
C ARG A 193 -17.84 33.80 11.72
N VAL A 194 -18.52 33.54 10.61
CA VAL A 194 -18.60 34.43 9.44
C VAL A 194 -20.04 34.54 8.96
N LEU A 195 -20.37 35.65 8.28
CA LEU A 195 -21.72 35.88 7.73
C LEU A 195 -21.98 35.09 6.44
N TYR A 196 -20.92 34.82 5.67
CA TYR A 196 -20.97 34.04 4.43
C TYR A 196 -19.74 33.13 4.37
N VAL A 197 -19.91 31.91 3.86
CA VAL A 197 -18.82 30.94 3.67
C VAL A 197 -18.47 30.86 2.18
N PRO A 198 -17.27 31.28 1.75
CA PRO A 198 -16.84 31.16 0.37
C PRO A 198 -16.84 29.69 -0.11
N GLU A 199 -17.09 29.46 -1.40
CA GLU A 199 -17.09 28.09 -1.93
C GLU A 199 -15.72 27.40 -1.75
N ASN A 200 -14.64 28.16 -1.96
CA ASN A 200 -13.25 27.73 -1.85
C ASN A 200 -12.63 28.05 -0.48
N VAL A 201 -13.42 28.02 0.60
CA VAL A 201 -12.95 28.34 1.95
C VAL A 201 -11.67 27.57 2.33
N ASP A 202 -10.65 28.32 2.73
CA ASP A 202 -9.42 27.73 3.24
C ASP A 202 -9.49 27.50 4.75
N ILE A 203 -9.96 26.32 5.13
CA ILE A 203 -10.05 25.86 6.52
C ILE A 203 -8.70 25.74 7.24
N LEU A 204 -7.56 25.82 6.54
CA LEU A 204 -6.25 25.89 7.18
C LEU A 204 -5.90 27.32 7.64
N ASN A 205 -6.59 28.34 7.12
CA ASN A 205 -6.38 29.72 7.53
C ASN A 205 -6.82 29.89 9.00
N PRO A 206 -5.91 30.34 9.90
CA PRO A 206 -6.21 30.53 11.31
C PRO A 206 -7.39 31.46 11.58
N PHE A 207 -7.72 32.37 10.66
CA PHE A 207 -8.89 33.25 10.76
C PHE A 207 -10.18 32.48 11.02
N PHE A 208 -10.45 31.40 10.28
CA PHE A 208 -11.68 30.62 10.43
C PHE A 208 -11.70 29.75 11.68
N MET A 209 -10.54 29.51 12.28
CA MET A 209 -10.39 28.67 13.48
C MET A 209 -10.58 29.45 14.78
N ARG A 210 -10.69 30.78 14.73
CA ARG A 210 -10.84 31.62 15.93
C ARG A 210 -12.21 31.39 16.60
N SER A 211 -12.17 30.99 17.86
CA SER A 211 -13.35 30.85 18.73
C SER A 211 -14.44 29.92 18.21
N ILE A 212 -14.07 28.92 17.41
CA ILE A 212 -14.97 27.88 16.94
C ILE A 212 -15.36 26.95 18.09
N ASP A 213 -16.59 26.43 18.08
CA ASP A 213 -17.05 25.48 19.09
C ASP A 213 -16.41 24.09 18.91
N ASP A 214 -16.27 23.34 19.99
CA ASP A 214 -15.62 22.02 20.02
C ASP A 214 -16.20 21.02 19.00
N THR A 215 -17.50 21.11 18.74
CA THR A 215 -18.18 20.23 17.78
C THR A 215 -17.70 20.56 16.37
N SER A 216 -17.74 21.84 16.00
CA SER A 216 -17.29 22.32 14.69
C SER A 216 -15.79 22.10 14.50
N TRP A 217 -14.97 22.26 15.56
CA TRP A 217 -13.54 21.93 15.54
C TRP A 217 -13.30 20.46 15.17
N LYS A 218 -13.99 19.54 15.86
CA LYS A 218 -13.91 18.10 15.56
C LYS A 218 -14.36 17.77 14.14
N CYS A 219 -15.45 18.40 13.65
CA CYS A 219 -15.94 18.20 12.29
C CYS A 219 -14.93 18.66 11.22
N LEU A 220 -14.18 19.74 11.49
CA LEU A 220 -13.17 20.27 10.56
C LEU A 220 -11.85 19.50 10.59
N SER A 221 -11.57 18.73 11.65
CA SER A 221 -10.31 17.99 11.83
C SER A 221 -9.98 17.07 10.64
N GLY A 222 -10.97 16.34 10.12
CA GLY A 222 -10.79 15.45 8.97
C GLY A 222 -10.46 16.19 7.68
N VAL A 223 -11.11 17.35 7.44
CA VAL A 223 -10.83 18.20 6.27
C VAL A 223 -9.42 18.79 6.38
N ARG A 224 -9.04 19.27 7.56
CA ARG A 224 -7.71 19.82 7.84
C ARG A 224 -6.63 18.76 7.61
N ALA A 225 -6.78 17.59 8.21
CA ALA A 225 -5.83 16.50 8.08
C ALA A 225 -5.63 16.09 6.61
N ASN A 226 -6.72 15.93 5.84
CA ASN A 226 -6.64 15.64 4.41
C ASN A 226 -5.83 16.71 3.65
N LYS A 227 -6.18 18.00 3.84
CA LYS A 227 -5.49 19.09 3.16
C LYS A 227 -4.00 19.13 3.54
N CYS A 228 -3.67 18.98 4.82
CA CYS A 228 -2.28 18.94 5.27
C CYS A 228 -1.53 17.76 4.65
N ILE A 229 -2.09 16.54 4.68
CA ILE A 229 -1.44 15.36 4.07
C ILE A 229 -1.12 15.62 2.60
N LEU A 230 -2.08 16.15 1.82
CA LEU A 230 -1.88 16.42 0.40
C LEU A 230 -0.87 17.54 0.13
N GLN A 231 -0.72 18.53 1.03
CA GLN A 231 0.31 19.56 0.94
C GLN A 231 1.71 19.05 1.33
N LEU A 232 1.76 18.01 2.18
CA LEU A 232 3.01 17.52 2.79
C LEU A 232 3.66 16.36 2.02
N VAL A 233 2.91 15.66 1.16
CA VAL A 233 3.47 14.58 0.34
C VAL A 233 4.18 15.13 -0.90
N PRO A 234 5.39 14.62 -1.23
CA PRO A 234 6.16 15.13 -2.37
C PRO A 234 5.56 14.76 -3.73
N ASN A 235 4.84 13.63 -3.81
CA ASN A 235 4.15 13.20 -5.01
C ASN A 235 2.79 12.57 -4.63
N VAL A 236 1.71 13.25 -5.00
CA VAL A 236 0.33 12.85 -4.65
C VAL A 236 -0.07 11.53 -5.30
N GLU A 237 0.30 11.29 -6.55
CA GLU A 237 -0.07 10.07 -7.30
C GLU A 237 0.60 8.81 -6.72
N LYS A 238 1.89 8.91 -6.40
CA LYS A 238 2.63 7.82 -5.71
C LYS A 238 2.03 7.56 -4.34
N PHE A 239 1.74 8.61 -3.57
CA PHE A 239 1.07 8.49 -2.27
C PHE A 239 -0.29 7.79 -2.38
N GLN A 240 -1.14 8.21 -3.33
CA GLN A 240 -2.45 7.62 -3.55
C GLN A 240 -2.36 6.14 -3.93
N SER A 241 -1.46 5.80 -4.86
CA SER A 241 -1.22 4.42 -5.30
C SER A 241 -0.76 3.55 -4.13
N MET A 242 0.20 4.03 -3.34
CA MET A 242 0.70 3.36 -2.15
C MET A 242 -0.40 3.16 -1.11
N LEU A 243 -1.18 4.20 -0.81
CA LEU A 243 -2.25 4.14 0.18
C LEU A 243 -3.39 3.20 -0.24
N ARG A 244 -3.71 3.10 -1.55
CA ARG A 244 -4.67 2.11 -2.07
C ARG A 244 -4.19 0.69 -1.79
N ILE A 245 -2.93 0.38 -2.12
CA ILE A 245 -2.30 -0.93 -1.85
C ILE A 245 -2.32 -1.24 -0.34
N LEU A 246 -1.94 -0.28 0.50
CA LEU A 246 -1.90 -0.47 1.96
C LEU A 246 -3.29 -0.67 2.56
N LYS A 247 -4.31 0.06 2.08
CA LYS A 247 -5.70 -0.16 2.49
C LYS A 247 -6.18 -1.55 2.10
N PHE A 248 -5.90 -1.98 0.87
CA PHE A 248 -6.24 -3.32 0.40
C PHE A 248 -5.57 -4.39 1.25
N TRP A 249 -4.25 -4.27 1.48
CA TRP A 249 -3.49 -5.15 2.36
C TRP A 249 -4.10 -5.20 3.76
N ALA A 250 -4.33 -4.05 4.40
CA ALA A 250 -4.86 -4.00 5.76
C ALA A 250 -6.25 -4.66 5.85
N LYS A 251 -7.12 -4.47 4.85
CA LYS A 251 -8.41 -5.16 4.77
C LYS A 251 -8.24 -6.67 4.65
N ARG A 252 -7.42 -7.16 3.70
CA ARG A 252 -7.18 -8.60 3.47
C ARG A 252 -6.51 -9.30 4.67
N ARG A 253 -5.73 -8.58 5.49
CA ARG A 253 -5.10 -9.11 6.70
C ARG A 253 -5.96 -8.98 7.97
N GLY A 254 -7.13 -8.35 7.88
CA GLY A 254 -8.00 -8.11 9.03
C GLY A 254 -7.43 -7.09 10.02
N LEU A 255 -6.71 -6.09 9.53
CA LEU A 255 -6.09 -4.99 10.29
C LEU A 255 -6.76 -3.63 10.03
N TYR A 256 -7.89 -3.61 9.31
CA TYR A 256 -8.62 -2.39 8.98
C TYR A 256 -9.92 -2.33 9.78
N GLY A 257 -10.01 -1.39 10.73
CA GLY A 257 -11.20 -1.23 11.57
C GLY A 257 -10.90 -0.57 12.92
N ALA A 258 -11.01 0.75 12.99
CA ALA A 258 -10.72 1.52 14.20
C ALA A 258 -11.60 1.16 15.41
N LEU A 259 -12.86 0.76 15.19
CA LEU A 259 -13.78 0.35 16.25
C LEU A 259 -13.33 -0.95 16.94
N LEU A 260 -12.63 -1.84 16.23
CA LEU A 260 -12.11 -3.10 16.77
C LEU A 260 -10.66 -2.96 17.27
N GLY A 261 -10.17 -1.73 17.43
CA GLY A 261 -8.81 -1.47 17.89
C GLY A 261 -7.72 -1.73 16.84
N TYR A 262 -8.06 -1.68 15.55
CA TYR A 262 -7.09 -1.76 14.46
C TYR A 262 -6.88 -0.42 13.75
N LEU A 263 -6.11 -0.42 12.66
CA LEU A 263 -5.82 0.79 11.91
C LEU A 263 -7.08 1.26 11.15
N GLY A 264 -7.33 2.56 11.24
CA GLY A 264 -8.33 3.27 10.43
C GLY A 264 -7.71 3.89 9.17
N GLY A 265 -8.55 4.37 8.24
CA GLY A 265 -8.09 4.98 6.99
C GLY A 265 -7.11 6.14 7.20
N ILE A 266 -7.40 7.03 8.16
CA ILE A 266 -6.51 8.16 8.48
C ILE A 266 -5.16 7.72 9.05
N HIS A 267 -5.13 6.64 9.84
CA HIS A 267 -3.87 6.10 10.38
C HIS A 267 -2.97 5.64 9.22
N LEU A 268 -3.50 4.83 8.31
CA LEU A 268 -2.75 4.36 7.13
C LEU A 268 -2.31 5.52 6.24
N ALA A 269 -3.14 6.55 6.07
CA ALA A 269 -2.80 7.74 5.28
C ALA A 269 -1.59 8.48 5.87
N ILE A 270 -1.54 8.68 7.18
CA ILE A 270 -0.41 9.36 7.83
C ILE A 270 0.84 8.49 7.79
N LEU A 271 0.74 7.18 8.05
CA LEU A 271 1.87 6.27 7.96
C LEU A 271 2.45 6.21 6.53
N ALA A 272 1.59 6.21 5.50
CA ALA A 272 2.00 6.25 4.10
C ALA A 272 2.66 7.59 3.73
N ALA A 273 2.06 8.71 4.15
CA ALA A 273 2.58 10.04 3.91
C ALA A 273 3.97 10.23 4.55
N TYR A 274 4.18 9.70 5.77
CA TYR A 274 5.47 9.72 6.45
C TYR A 274 6.56 9.05 5.60
N VAL A 275 6.28 7.86 5.05
CA VAL A 275 7.24 7.13 4.20
C VAL A 275 7.50 7.88 2.89
N CYS A 276 6.47 8.50 2.30
CA CYS A 276 6.64 9.34 1.11
C CYS A 276 7.54 10.55 1.39
N GLN A 277 7.42 11.20 2.55
CA GLN A 277 8.29 12.31 2.95
C GLN A 277 9.76 11.87 3.14
N MET A 278 9.97 10.70 3.75
CA MET A 278 11.32 10.18 3.99
C MET A 278 12.02 9.69 2.70
N HIS A 279 11.26 9.42 1.64
CA HIS A 279 11.76 8.86 0.38
C HIS A 279 11.08 9.51 -0.85
N PRO A 280 11.29 10.81 -1.10
CA PRO A 280 10.54 11.56 -2.12
C PRO A 280 10.73 11.02 -3.54
N ASP A 281 11.93 10.57 -3.86
CA ASP A 281 12.28 10.11 -5.21
C ASP A 281 12.05 8.61 -5.42
N ALA A 282 11.66 7.87 -4.37
CA ALA A 282 11.47 6.43 -4.46
C ALA A 282 10.34 6.03 -5.41
N THR A 283 10.48 4.88 -6.05
CA THR A 283 9.43 4.25 -6.85
C THR A 283 8.33 3.68 -5.95
N LEU A 284 7.18 3.32 -6.54
CA LEU A 284 6.07 2.73 -5.78
C LEU A 284 6.47 1.44 -5.08
N ASN A 285 7.22 0.56 -5.75
CA ASN A 285 7.74 -0.67 -5.15
C ASN A 285 8.63 -0.35 -3.93
N THR A 286 9.61 0.54 -4.11
CA THR A 286 10.52 0.94 -3.04
C THR A 286 9.77 1.59 -1.86
N LEU A 287 8.74 2.40 -2.11
CA LEU A 287 7.90 2.98 -1.06
C LEU A 287 7.17 1.91 -0.23
N ILE A 288 6.59 0.89 -0.87
CA ILE A 288 5.94 -0.23 -0.17
C ILE A 288 6.95 -1.02 0.67
N MET A 289 8.14 -1.29 0.13
CA MET A 289 9.22 -1.95 0.88
C MET A 289 9.64 -1.12 2.10
N ASN A 290 9.84 0.17 1.92
CA ASN A 290 10.23 1.10 2.99
C ASN A 290 9.13 1.26 4.04
N PHE A 291 7.85 1.19 3.67
CA PHE A 291 6.74 1.19 4.64
C PHE A 291 6.85 0.04 5.62
N PHE A 292 6.94 -1.20 5.09
CA PHE A 292 7.01 -2.37 5.95
C PHE A 292 8.30 -2.38 6.78
N ARG A 293 9.43 -2.01 6.18
CA ARG A 293 10.71 -1.89 6.91
C ARG A 293 10.60 -0.88 8.06
N THR A 294 10.10 0.32 7.78
CA THR A 294 9.99 1.40 8.76
C THR A 294 9.11 0.99 9.93
N PHE A 295 7.91 0.48 9.68
CA PHE A 295 6.96 0.18 10.76
C PHE A 295 7.15 -1.19 11.44
N ALA A 296 7.90 -2.10 10.82
CA ALA A 296 8.37 -3.32 11.49
C ALA A 296 9.36 -3.02 12.63
N PHE A 297 10.22 -2.01 12.44
CA PHE A 297 11.27 -1.64 13.41
C PHE A 297 11.04 -0.28 14.06
N TRP A 298 9.81 0.26 13.94
CA TRP A 298 9.47 1.51 14.60
C TRP A 298 9.47 1.33 16.12
N HIS A 299 10.10 2.28 16.83
CA HIS A 299 10.29 2.25 18.28
C HIS A 299 9.02 2.71 19.01
N TRP A 300 7.91 1.96 18.85
CA TRP A 300 6.67 2.22 19.58
C TRP A 300 6.92 2.23 21.10
N PRO A 301 6.39 3.20 21.88
CA PRO A 301 5.32 4.14 21.51
C PRO A 301 5.81 5.52 21.01
N LYS A 302 7.00 5.64 20.39
CA LYS A 302 7.40 6.90 19.75
C LYS A 302 6.33 7.34 18.73
N PRO A 303 5.85 8.59 18.77
CA PRO A 303 4.78 9.03 17.88
C PRO A 303 5.25 9.20 16.44
N VAL A 304 4.40 8.82 15.50
CA VAL A 304 4.58 9.15 14.08
C VAL A 304 3.98 10.53 13.81
N SER A 305 4.77 11.44 13.27
CA SER A 305 4.36 12.79 12.84
C SER A 305 4.89 13.08 11.44
N LEU A 306 4.11 13.85 10.67
CA LEU A 306 4.57 14.39 9.39
C LEU A 306 5.40 15.65 9.65
N GLN A 307 6.42 15.87 8.83
CA GLN A 307 7.28 17.06 8.93
C GLN A 307 6.61 18.25 8.22
N GLU A 308 6.38 19.34 8.94
CA GLU A 308 5.82 20.60 8.41
C GLU A 308 6.96 21.60 8.08
N GLY A 309 7.69 21.35 7.00
CA GLY A 309 8.76 22.23 6.49
C GLY A 309 10.07 22.21 7.31
N MET A 310 10.85 23.30 7.24
CA MET A 310 12.17 23.44 7.89
C MET A 310 12.09 23.57 9.42
N LEU A 311 10.89 23.74 9.97
CA LEU A 311 10.65 23.76 11.41
C LEU A 311 10.38 22.32 11.84
N GLN A 312 11.44 21.64 12.24
CA GLN A 312 11.32 20.45 13.07
C GLN A 312 10.86 20.93 14.44
N ALA A 313 9.56 21.20 14.58
CA ALA A 313 9.00 21.42 15.90
C ALA A 313 9.36 20.19 16.73
N SER A 314 10.08 20.40 17.82
CA SER A 314 10.57 19.32 18.66
C SER A 314 9.36 18.53 19.15
N VAL A 315 9.15 17.35 18.55
CA VAL A 315 8.14 16.36 18.96
C VAL A 315 8.33 16.01 20.44
N ASP A 316 9.53 16.25 20.97
CA ASP A 316 9.93 16.10 22.37
C ASP A 316 9.17 17.01 23.35
N ALA A 317 8.48 18.05 22.88
CA ALA A 317 7.65 18.94 23.70
C ALA A 317 6.16 18.50 23.78
N ILE A 318 5.77 17.41 23.09
CA ILE A 318 4.41 16.91 23.12
C ILE A 318 4.26 15.96 24.30
N GLU A 319 3.39 16.31 25.25
CA GLU A 319 3.06 15.39 26.35
C GLU A 319 2.60 14.04 25.77
N PRO A 320 3.29 12.94 26.09
CA PRO A 320 2.91 11.63 25.58
C PRO A 320 1.52 11.31 26.09
N ARG A 321 0.57 10.98 25.20
CA ARG A 321 -0.73 10.44 25.64
C ARG A 321 -0.45 9.22 26.51
N PRO A 322 -0.74 9.27 27.83
CA PRO A 322 -0.43 8.16 28.71
C PRO A 322 -1.19 6.93 28.19
N PHE A 323 -0.47 5.80 28.10
CA PHE A 323 -0.99 4.50 27.67
C PHE A 323 -1.30 4.32 26.17
N SER A 324 -0.91 5.23 25.27
CA SER A 324 -1.06 5.00 23.83
C SER A 324 0.04 4.09 23.27
N LEU A 325 -0.33 2.91 22.76
CA LEU A 325 0.61 1.90 22.26
C LEU A 325 1.21 2.23 20.88
N MET A 326 0.43 2.87 20.02
CA MET A 326 0.82 3.26 18.66
C MET A 326 0.34 4.69 18.36
N PRO A 327 0.95 5.72 18.96
CA PRO A 327 0.49 7.10 18.76
C PRO A 327 0.83 7.60 17.35
N ILE A 328 -0.18 8.15 16.68
CA ILE A 328 -0.06 8.76 15.35
C ILE A 328 -0.65 10.18 15.45
N LEU A 329 0.16 11.18 15.13
CA LEU A 329 -0.24 12.59 15.19
C LEU A 329 -1.04 12.96 13.95
N LEU A 330 -2.18 13.60 14.18
CA LEU A 330 -3.03 14.16 13.15
C LEU A 330 -2.38 15.46 12.64
N PRO A 331 -2.06 15.56 11.34
CA PRO A 331 -1.38 16.74 10.79
C PRO A 331 -2.30 17.96 10.82
N SER A 332 -1.74 19.12 11.16
CA SER A 332 -2.51 20.26 11.64
C SER A 332 -1.66 21.54 11.58
N THR A 333 -2.11 22.55 10.84
CA THR A 333 -1.41 23.86 10.74
C THR A 333 -1.46 24.70 12.02
N SER A 334 -2.19 24.28 13.04
CA SER A 334 -2.13 24.92 14.37
C SER A 334 -1.17 24.15 15.26
N ASN A 335 -0.38 24.86 16.07
CA ASN A 335 0.52 24.34 17.11
C ASN A 335 -0.17 23.45 18.19
N SER A 336 -1.44 23.10 17.99
CA SER A 336 -2.18 22.09 18.73
C SER A 336 -1.90 20.72 18.12
N TYR A 337 -0.99 19.96 18.72
CA TYR A 337 -0.74 18.58 18.33
C TYR A 337 -1.89 17.69 18.80
N GLU A 338 -2.74 17.28 17.87
CA GLU A 338 -3.78 16.29 18.13
C GLU A 338 -3.33 14.90 17.68
N TYR A 339 -3.66 13.89 18.45
CA TYR A 339 -3.42 12.51 18.07
C TYR A 339 -4.68 11.92 17.43
N CYS A 340 -4.48 11.08 16.40
CA CYS A 340 -5.54 10.26 15.83
C CYS A 340 -6.24 9.45 16.93
N HIS A 341 -7.57 9.37 16.84
CA HIS A 341 -8.33 8.53 17.77
C HIS A 341 -8.04 7.06 17.47
N SER A 342 -7.57 6.34 18.48
CA SER A 342 -7.13 4.95 18.37
C SER A 342 -7.68 4.15 19.55
N ASN A 343 -8.22 2.97 19.25
CA ASN A 343 -8.67 1.98 20.24
C ASN A 343 -7.69 0.79 20.30
N ILE A 344 -6.43 0.98 19.88
CA ILE A 344 -5.43 -0.09 19.84
C ILE A 344 -5.16 -0.60 21.26
N THR A 345 -5.27 -1.91 21.43
CA THR A 345 -4.99 -2.65 22.67
C THR A 345 -3.67 -3.40 22.54
N ASN A 346 -3.17 -4.01 23.63
CA ASN A 346 -1.94 -4.81 23.57
C ASN A 346 -2.04 -5.94 22.53
N SER A 347 -3.17 -6.63 22.46
CA SER A 347 -3.41 -7.73 21.51
C SER A 347 -3.44 -7.25 20.06
N THR A 348 -4.14 -6.15 19.77
CA THR A 348 -4.21 -5.63 18.40
C THR A 348 -2.89 -4.97 17.98
N CYS A 349 -2.20 -4.30 18.91
CA CYS A 349 -0.84 -3.78 18.74
C CYS A 349 0.13 -4.89 18.35
N TYR A 350 0.13 -6.01 19.08
CA TYR A 350 0.94 -7.18 18.76
C TYR A 350 0.65 -7.69 17.33
N ARG A 351 -0.63 -7.87 16.99
CA ARG A 351 -1.04 -8.35 15.65
C ARG A 351 -0.61 -7.40 14.53
N ILE A 352 -0.75 -6.09 14.74
CA ILE A 352 -0.29 -5.07 13.77
C ILE A 352 1.23 -5.16 13.58
N LYS A 353 2.01 -5.23 14.67
CA LYS A 353 3.48 -5.36 14.59
C LYS A 353 3.90 -6.63 13.86
N SER A 354 3.28 -7.77 14.16
CA SER A 354 3.57 -9.05 13.50
C SER A 354 3.31 -8.99 11.99
N GLU A 355 2.24 -8.32 11.56
CA GLU A 355 1.95 -8.15 10.14
C GLU A 355 2.88 -7.14 9.44
N PHE A 356 3.38 -6.11 10.13
CA PHE A 356 4.45 -5.27 9.58
C PHE A 356 5.75 -6.07 9.39
N ILE A 357 6.16 -6.89 10.37
CA ILE A 357 7.33 -7.77 10.26
C ILE A 357 7.15 -8.77 9.11
N ARG A 358 5.97 -9.39 9.00
CA ARG A 358 5.65 -10.29 7.90
C ARG A 358 5.75 -9.60 6.54
N GLY A 359 5.16 -8.40 6.38
CA GLY A 359 5.27 -7.61 5.17
C GLY A 359 6.72 -7.24 4.83
N HIS A 360 7.54 -6.95 5.85
CA HIS A 360 8.97 -6.68 5.65
C HIS A 360 9.73 -7.93 5.18
N ASN A 361 9.40 -9.11 5.69
CA ASN A 361 10.01 -10.35 5.24
C ASN A 361 9.57 -10.75 3.83
N MET A 362 8.33 -10.46 3.43
CA MET A 362 7.85 -10.70 2.07
C MET A 362 8.45 -9.77 1.02
N THR A 363 8.89 -8.59 1.43
CA THR A 363 9.54 -7.61 0.54
C THR A 363 11.03 -7.86 0.36
N LYS A 364 11.62 -8.75 1.16
CA LYS A 364 13.00 -9.22 0.93
C LYS A 364 13.01 -10.21 -0.24
N PRO A 365 14.10 -10.26 -1.03
CA PRO A 365 14.35 -11.37 -1.92
C PRO A 365 14.19 -12.68 -1.13
N PHE A 366 13.45 -13.64 -1.68
CA PHE A 366 13.35 -14.95 -1.05
C PHE A 366 14.78 -15.53 -0.93
N PRO A 367 15.23 -15.94 0.26
CA PRO A 367 16.60 -16.40 0.48
C PRO A 367 16.75 -17.83 -0.03
N TYR A 368 16.63 -17.97 -1.35
CA TYR A 368 16.57 -19.24 -2.05
C TYR A 368 17.81 -20.09 -1.77
N SER A 369 18.98 -19.45 -1.77
CA SER A 369 20.29 -20.02 -1.42
C SER A 369 20.40 -20.52 0.03
N LYS A 370 19.65 -19.97 0.98
CA LYS A 370 19.64 -20.42 2.38
C LYS A 370 18.57 -21.47 2.66
N ARG A 371 17.52 -21.53 1.84
CA ARG A 371 16.42 -22.48 2.00
C ARG A 371 16.81 -23.90 1.59
N TYR A 372 17.61 -24.03 0.53
CA TYR A 372 18.04 -25.31 -0.06
C TYR A 372 19.54 -25.51 0.07
N SER A 373 19.96 -26.73 0.40
CA SER A 373 21.38 -27.09 0.49
C SER A 373 21.96 -27.55 -0.85
N LYS A 374 21.11 -28.03 -1.76
CA LYS A 374 21.45 -28.52 -3.10
C LYS A 374 20.54 -27.90 -4.15
N PHE A 375 21.08 -27.74 -5.36
CA PHE A 375 20.39 -27.17 -6.50
C PHE A 375 20.64 -28.01 -7.76
N VAL A 376 19.64 -28.11 -8.64
CA VAL A 376 19.84 -28.49 -10.04
C VAL A 376 20.14 -27.22 -10.82
N LYS A 377 21.32 -27.17 -11.43
CA LYS A 377 21.68 -26.17 -12.44
C LYS A 377 21.25 -26.68 -13.81
N ILE A 378 20.40 -25.91 -14.47
CA ILE A 378 19.96 -26.15 -15.85
C ILE A 378 20.67 -25.12 -16.73
N TYR A 379 21.66 -25.55 -17.50
CA TYR A 379 22.44 -24.69 -18.39
C TYR A 379 21.95 -24.86 -19.83
N LEU A 380 21.58 -23.77 -20.48
CA LEU A 380 21.15 -23.72 -21.88
C LEU A 380 22.07 -22.79 -22.66
N SER A 381 22.46 -23.19 -23.87
CA SER A 381 23.31 -22.37 -24.75
C SER A 381 22.99 -22.63 -26.22
N ALA A 382 23.27 -21.67 -27.08
CA ALA A 382 23.12 -21.78 -28.53
C ALA A 382 24.21 -20.99 -29.25
N SER A 383 24.34 -21.21 -30.57
CA SER A 383 25.33 -20.55 -31.42
C SER A 383 25.18 -19.03 -31.49
N ASP A 384 23.95 -18.53 -31.33
CA ASP A 384 23.61 -17.11 -31.42
C ASP A 384 22.44 -16.75 -30.49
N GLN A 385 22.24 -15.45 -30.27
CA GLN A 385 21.23 -14.94 -29.32
C GLN A 385 19.79 -15.23 -29.76
N CYS A 386 19.51 -15.27 -31.07
CA CYS A 386 18.17 -15.53 -31.59
C CYS A 386 17.83 -17.02 -31.42
N GLY A 387 18.77 -17.91 -31.76
CA GLY A 387 18.68 -19.34 -31.50
C GLY A 387 18.52 -19.65 -30.01
N LEU A 388 19.23 -18.93 -29.14
CA LEU A 388 19.11 -19.08 -27.69
C LEU A 388 17.70 -18.76 -27.20
N GLY A 389 17.10 -17.66 -27.67
CA GLY A 389 15.73 -17.28 -27.28
C GLY A 389 14.71 -18.35 -27.64
N ASN A 390 14.77 -18.88 -28.87
CA ASN A 390 13.91 -19.98 -29.31
C ASN A 390 14.14 -21.26 -28.49
N TRP A 391 15.40 -21.60 -28.24
CA TRP A 391 15.77 -22.78 -27.46
C TRP A 391 15.28 -22.70 -26.01
N VAL A 392 15.51 -21.58 -25.33
CA VAL A 392 15.03 -21.32 -23.97
C VAL A 392 13.50 -21.38 -23.93
N GLY A 393 12.82 -20.79 -24.91
CA GLY A 393 11.35 -20.85 -25.02
C GLY A 393 10.82 -22.29 -25.12
N LEU A 394 11.44 -23.10 -25.98
CA LEU A 394 11.08 -24.51 -26.14
C LEU A 394 11.28 -25.31 -24.85
N VAL A 395 12.46 -25.19 -24.22
CA VAL A 395 12.78 -25.91 -22.98
C VAL A 395 11.82 -25.49 -21.84
N LYS A 396 11.56 -24.18 -21.70
CA LYS A 396 10.59 -23.65 -20.72
C LYS A 396 9.20 -24.24 -20.89
N SER A 397 8.73 -24.42 -22.12
CA SER A 397 7.41 -25.02 -22.40
C SER A 397 7.30 -26.46 -21.89
N ARG A 398 8.44 -27.14 -21.68
CA ARG A 398 8.51 -28.53 -21.23
C ARG A 398 9.01 -28.70 -19.79
N PHE A 399 9.31 -27.63 -19.06
CA PHE A 399 9.81 -27.70 -17.67
C PHE A 399 8.96 -28.55 -16.72
N ARG A 400 7.65 -28.62 -16.95
CA ARG A 400 6.77 -29.52 -16.20
C ARG A 400 7.21 -30.99 -16.29
N GLY A 401 7.72 -31.44 -17.44
CA GLY A 401 8.25 -32.80 -17.61
C GLY A 401 9.49 -33.04 -16.75
N LEU A 402 10.43 -32.10 -16.74
CA LEU A 402 11.62 -32.16 -15.88
C LEU A 402 11.23 -32.16 -14.38
N PHE A 403 10.24 -31.36 -14.02
CA PHE A 403 9.71 -31.30 -12.66
C PHE A 403 9.21 -32.66 -12.18
N VAL A 404 8.40 -33.35 -12.99
CA VAL A 404 7.87 -34.68 -12.66
C VAL A 404 9.00 -35.72 -12.51
N ILE A 405 9.99 -35.71 -13.40
CA ILE A 405 11.14 -36.63 -13.31
C ILE A 405 11.91 -36.42 -11.99
N LEU A 406 12.15 -35.16 -11.62
CA LEU A 406 12.85 -34.83 -10.37
C LEU A 406 12.02 -35.21 -9.13
N GLU A 407 10.69 -35.03 -9.19
CA GLU A 407 9.78 -35.43 -8.11
C GLU A 407 9.79 -36.94 -7.85
N GLU A 408 9.78 -37.74 -8.91
CA GLU A 408 9.82 -39.21 -8.80
C GLU A 408 11.14 -39.71 -8.18
N LEU A 409 12.27 -39.06 -8.51
CA LEU A 409 13.61 -39.52 -8.16
C LEU A 409 14.13 -38.97 -6.82
N GLN A 410 13.81 -37.73 -6.47
CA GLN A 410 14.34 -37.03 -5.29
C GLN A 410 13.27 -36.52 -4.33
N GLY A 411 11.99 -36.65 -4.68
CA GLY A 411 10.92 -35.98 -3.96
C GLY A 411 10.88 -34.49 -4.31
N PHE A 412 10.61 -33.63 -3.34
CA PHE A 412 10.22 -32.25 -3.64
C PHE A 412 11.33 -31.41 -4.29
N CYS A 413 11.05 -30.89 -5.49
CA CYS A 413 11.80 -29.84 -6.16
C CYS A 413 11.06 -28.51 -6.00
N ASP A 414 11.78 -27.41 -5.81
CA ASP A 414 11.23 -26.05 -5.86
C ASP A 414 11.80 -25.35 -7.08
N PRO A 415 11.05 -25.09 -8.15
CA PRO A 415 11.58 -24.45 -9.34
C PRO A 415 11.68 -22.92 -9.18
N ASN A 416 12.83 -22.34 -9.54
CA ASN A 416 12.99 -20.89 -9.63
C ASN A 416 12.93 -20.45 -11.10
N PRO A 417 12.00 -19.55 -11.49
CA PRO A 417 11.87 -19.10 -12.88
C PRO A 417 12.93 -18.08 -13.30
N THR A 418 13.79 -17.61 -12.39
CA THR A 418 14.80 -16.57 -12.66
C THR A 418 15.89 -17.09 -13.59
N GLU A 419 16.17 -16.32 -14.65
CA GLU A 419 17.24 -16.56 -15.61
C GLU A 419 18.55 -15.89 -15.18
N TYR A 420 19.65 -16.61 -15.31
CA TYR A 420 20.99 -16.12 -15.05
C TYR A 420 21.86 -16.30 -16.30
N VAL A 421 22.92 -15.51 -16.41
CA VAL A 421 23.93 -15.65 -17.47
C VAL A 421 25.26 -15.99 -16.82
N GLU A 422 25.96 -16.97 -17.37
CA GLU A 422 27.28 -17.39 -16.93
C GLU A 422 28.34 -16.77 -17.85
N ASN A 423 28.99 -15.71 -17.35
CA ASN A 423 29.88 -14.84 -18.13
C ASN A 423 31.23 -15.49 -18.49
N GLU A 424 31.53 -16.69 -18.00
CA GLU A 424 32.81 -17.38 -18.21
C GLU A 424 32.89 -18.11 -19.56
N LYS A 425 31.76 -18.26 -20.26
CA LYS A 425 31.69 -18.93 -21.57
C LYS A 425 31.37 -17.90 -22.65
N GLY A 426 32.19 -17.83 -23.69
CA GLY A 426 32.03 -16.90 -24.81
C GLY A 426 30.82 -17.16 -25.72
N GLU A 427 29.90 -18.02 -25.32
CA GLU A 427 28.69 -18.40 -26.07
C GLU A 427 27.43 -17.88 -25.35
N PRO A 428 26.40 -17.43 -26.10
CA PRO A 428 25.11 -17.04 -25.55
C PRO A 428 24.50 -18.16 -24.69
N ASN A 429 24.18 -17.86 -23.44
CA ASN A 429 23.65 -18.84 -22.51
C ASN A 429 22.61 -18.28 -21.52
N VAL A 430 21.78 -19.18 -21.01
CA VAL A 430 20.81 -18.96 -19.93
C VAL A 430 20.90 -20.11 -18.94
N VAL A 431 20.89 -19.78 -17.65
CA VAL A 431 21.02 -20.73 -16.55
C VAL A 431 19.85 -20.58 -15.58
N PHE A 432 19.31 -21.70 -15.12
CA PHE A 432 18.35 -21.76 -14.00
C PHE A 432 18.93 -22.56 -12.85
N TYR A 433 18.54 -22.20 -11.62
CA TYR A 433 18.91 -22.93 -10.41
C TYR A 433 17.65 -23.33 -9.66
N TRP A 434 17.37 -24.62 -9.57
CA TRP A 434 16.19 -25.15 -8.88
C TRP A 434 16.59 -25.83 -7.58
N GLY A 435 15.91 -25.50 -6.49
CA GLY A 435 16.17 -26.02 -5.15
C GLY A 435 15.71 -27.47 -5.04
N LEU A 436 16.55 -28.29 -4.41
CA LEU A 436 16.22 -29.67 -4.09
C LEU A 436 16.06 -29.82 -2.58
N HIS A 437 14.99 -30.48 -2.13
CA HIS A 437 14.93 -30.96 -0.75
C HIS A 437 15.84 -32.19 -0.59
N PRO A 438 16.48 -32.37 0.58
CA PRO A 438 17.13 -33.62 0.89
C PRO A 438 16.05 -34.71 1.00
N GLY A 439 15.96 -35.56 -0.01
CA GLY A 439 15.08 -36.73 0.04
C GLY A 439 15.54 -37.74 1.09
N ASP A 440 14.60 -38.45 1.70
CA ASP A 440 14.87 -39.54 2.67
C ASP A 440 15.64 -40.73 2.05
N LYS A 441 15.72 -40.78 0.72
CA LYS A 441 16.42 -41.82 -0.02
C LYS A 441 17.84 -41.35 -0.35
N ASN A 442 18.83 -42.09 0.14
CA ASN A 442 20.26 -41.94 -0.18
C ASN A 442 20.60 -42.31 -1.65
N SER A 443 19.65 -42.12 -2.57
CA SER A 443 19.79 -42.41 -3.99
C SER A 443 20.68 -41.36 -4.63
N LEU A 444 21.80 -41.81 -5.19
CA LEU A 444 22.67 -40.96 -6.01
C LEU A 444 21.87 -40.54 -7.25
N LEU A 445 21.70 -39.24 -7.44
CA LEU A 445 21.03 -38.70 -8.63
C LEU A 445 21.90 -38.96 -9.86
N ASP A 446 21.40 -39.79 -10.76
CA ASP A 446 22.00 -39.92 -12.09
C ASP A 446 21.47 -38.78 -12.98
N ILE A 447 22.22 -37.68 -12.98
CA ILE A 447 21.86 -36.47 -13.73
C ILE A 447 21.92 -36.70 -15.24
N GLU A 448 22.81 -37.58 -15.71
CA GLU A 448 22.93 -37.88 -17.14
C GLU A 448 21.70 -38.62 -17.64
N LEU A 449 21.16 -39.56 -16.82
CA LEU A 449 19.89 -40.21 -17.11
C LEU A 449 18.72 -39.22 -17.14
N ILE A 450 18.63 -38.31 -16.15
CA ILE A 450 17.57 -37.30 -16.09
C ILE A 450 17.63 -36.35 -17.30
N GLU A 451 18.83 -35.90 -17.64
CA GLU A 451 19.06 -35.07 -18.82
C GLU A 451 18.62 -35.80 -20.09
N GLY A 452 18.96 -37.08 -20.24
CA GLY A 452 18.54 -37.91 -21.36
C GLY A 452 17.03 -38.09 -21.46
N GLU A 453 16.35 -38.43 -20.36
CA GLU A 453 14.88 -38.57 -20.33
C GLU A 453 14.18 -37.24 -20.63
N PHE A 454 14.68 -36.14 -20.07
CA PHE A 454 14.10 -34.82 -20.34
C PHE A 454 14.34 -34.39 -21.79
N MET A 455 15.51 -34.69 -22.37
CA MET A 455 15.78 -34.45 -23.78
C MET A 455 14.79 -35.21 -24.69
N LYS A 456 14.39 -36.44 -24.34
CA LYS A 456 13.33 -37.15 -25.09
C LYS A 456 11.99 -36.40 -25.06
N ILE A 457 11.64 -35.80 -23.93
CA ILE A 457 10.42 -34.98 -23.79
C ILE A 457 10.50 -33.70 -24.64
N ILE A 458 11.68 -33.08 -24.72
CA ILE A 458 11.90 -31.87 -25.52
C ILE A 458 11.83 -32.17 -27.02
N VAL A 459 12.46 -33.26 -27.47
CA VAL A 459 12.55 -33.64 -28.89
C VAL A 459 11.22 -34.18 -29.43
N ASN A 460 10.30 -34.61 -28.56
CA ASN A 460 9.00 -35.10 -28.98
C ASN A 460 8.15 -34.00 -29.64
N GLY A 461 8.13 -34.00 -30.98
CA GLY A 461 7.33 -33.11 -31.83
C GLY A 461 8.04 -31.84 -32.32
N TYR A 462 9.37 -31.76 -32.28
CA TYR A 462 10.13 -30.59 -32.76
C TYR A 462 11.26 -30.98 -33.73
N GLU A 463 11.28 -30.39 -34.92
CA GLU A 463 12.21 -30.73 -36.02
C GLU A 463 13.26 -29.64 -36.32
N GLY A 464 13.44 -28.65 -35.44
CA GLY A 464 14.41 -27.56 -35.63
C GLY A 464 15.82 -27.83 -35.06
N SER A 465 16.80 -26.97 -35.36
CA SER A 465 18.14 -27.03 -34.76
C SER A 465 18.07 -26.77 -33.25
N HIS A 466 18.61 -27.69 -32.45
CA HIS A 466 18.61 -27.60 -31.00
C HIS A 466 19.84 -26.84 -30.48
N GLY A 467 19.65 -26.07 -29.40
CA GLY A 467 20.77 -25.61 -28.58
C GLY A 467 21.31 -26.75 -27.70
N MET A 468 22.40 -26.49 -26.98
CA MET A 468 22.90 -27.41 -25.97
C MET A 468 22.16 -27.20 -24.65
N MET A 469 21.82 -28.29 -23.97
CA MET A 469 21.36 -28.32 -22.58
C MET A 469 22.35 -29.14 -21.76
N LYS A 470 22.58 -28.73 -20.51
CA LYS A 470 23.33 -29.52 -19.53
C LYS A 470 22.71 -29.38 -18.15
N LEU A 471 22.50 -30.49 -17.48
CA LEU A 471 22.08 -30.55 -16.08
C LEU A 471 23.29 -30.83 -15.19
N SER A 472 23.30 -30.25 -13.99
CA SER A 472 24.32 -30.56 -12.98
C SER A 472 23.81 -30.28 -11.57
N ILE A 473 24.33 -31.00 -10.58
CA ILE A 473 24.03 -30.72 -9.17
C ILE A 473 25.07 -29.77 -8.61
N MET A 474 24.60 -28.77 -7.88
CA MET A 474 25.45 -27.82 -7.17
C MET A 474 25.05 -27.78 -5.70
N ILE A 475 26.02 -27.57 -4.82
CA ILE A 475 25.74 -27.20 -3.43
C ILE A 475 25.57 -25.68 -3.30
N ALA A 476 24.85 -25.24 -2.28
CA ALA A 476 24.54 -23.82 -2.08
C ALA A 476 25.77 -22.88 -2.14
N SER A 477 26.91 -23.32 -1.62
CA SER A 477 28.16 -22.55 -1.63
C SER A 477 28.78 -22.35 -3.02
N GLN A 478 28.40 -23.16 -4.00
CA GLN A 478 28.86 -23.08 -5.38
C GLN A 478 27.96 -22.20 -6.27
N LEU A 479 26.80 -21.77 -5.77
CA LEU A 479 25.96 -20.84 -6.52
C LEU A 479 26.74 -19.54 -6.80
N PRO A 480 26.63 -18.95 -7.99
CA PRO A 480 27.31 -17.70 -8.28
C PRO A 480 26.79 -16.58 -7.38
N LYS A 481 27.62 -15.57 -7.10
CA LYS A 481 27.29 -14.47 -6.15
C LYS A 481 26.01 -13.71 -6.51
N ASN A 482 25.65 -13.65 -7.80
CA ASN A 482 24.39 -13.05 -8.27
C ASN A 482 23.16 -13.95 -8.03
N ALA A 483 23.35 -15.25 -7.78
CA ALA A 483 22.31 -16.20 -7.36
C ALA A 483 22.30 -16.41 -5.83
N GLN A 484 23.37 -16.05 -5.12
CA GLN A 484 23.44 -15.98 -3.66
C GLN A 484 22.95 -14.60 -3.20
N PHE A 485 21.64 -14.44 -2.95
CA PHE A 485 21.00 -13.16 -2.59
C PHE A 485 21.35 -12.63 -1.17
N ASP A 486 22.48 -13.03 -0.60
CA ASP A 486 22.77 -12.92 0.82
C ASP A 486 24.20 -12.44 1.11
N ASP A 487 24.48 -11.14 0.96
CA ASP A 487 25.50 -10.53 1.83
C ASP A 487 25.20 -9.05 2.15
N PRO A 488 24.81 -8.71 3.39
CA PRO A 488 24.72 -7.33 3.88
C PRO A 488 26.06 -6.77 4.41
N THR A 489 27.17 -7.52 4.36
CA THR A 489 28.40 -7.22 5.11
C THR A 489 29.68 -7.60 4.39
N MET A 490 30.25 -6.72 3.55
CA MET A 490 31.67 -6.84 3.16
C MET A 490 32.44 -5.53 3.31
N LYS A 491 33.33 -5.52 4.31
CA LYS A 491 34.52 -4.65 4.39
C LYS A 491 35.49 -5.09 3.30
N VAL A 492 35.97 -4.17 2.47
CA VAL A 492 36.96 -4.44 1.41
C VAL A 492 38.32 -3.94 1.86
N SER A 493 39.31 -4.83 1.84
CA SER A 493 40.74 -4.52 1.91
C SER A 493 41.25 -4.19 0.50
N ASP A 494 41.95 -3.06 0.37
CA ASP A 494 42.54 -2.57 -0.87
C ASP A 494 43.69 -3.45 -1.37
N ASN A 495 43.68 -3.80 -2.65
CA ASN A 495 44.86 -3.64 -3.52
C ASN A 495 44.47 -3.73 -5.01
N ASP A 496 45.10 -2.84 -5.78
CA ASP A 496 45.41 -2.91 -7.22
C ASP A 496 44.33 -2.54 -8.28
N ASN A 497 44.12 -1.22 -8.39
CA ASN A 497 44.43 -0.34 -9.53
C ASN A 497 44.49 -0.85 -11.01
N LYS A 498 43.86 0.01 -11.86
CA LYS A 498 44.10 0.33 -13.29
C LYS A 498 43.34 -0.45 -14.39
N ARG A 499 42.30 0.17 -14.97
CA ARG A 499 42.29 0.78 -16.32
C ARG A 499 40.90 1.33 -16.72
N SER A 500 40.93 2.41 -17.49
CA SER A 500 39.86 3.28 -17.99
C SER A 500 39.19 2.78 -19.29
N PRO A 501 38.07 3.40 -19.75
CA PRO A 501 36.95 2.75 -20.44
C PRO A 501 36.86 3.06 -21.95
N VAL A 502 36.01 2.31 -22.67
CA VAL A 502 35.58 2.64 -24.05
C VAL A 502 34.05 2.53 -24.19
N ASN A 503 33.49 3.60 -24.76
CA ASN A 503 32.10 3.85 -25.13
C ASN A 503 31.53 2.89 -26.19
N SER A 504 30.21 2.67 -26.18
CA SER A 504 29.29 2.75 -27.35
C SER A 504 27.87 2.39 -26.91
N GLN A 505 26.96 3.37 -26.85
CA GLN A 505 26.02 3.79 -27.90
C GLN A 505 24.81 2.88 -28.09
N HIS A 506 23.66 3.45 -27.70
CA HIS A 506 22.29 3.02 -27.87
C HIS A 506 21.92 2.68 -29.32
N GLN A 507 21.11 1.62 -29.50
CA GLN A 507 20.04 1.60 -30.50
C GLN A 507 18.80 0.86 -29.95
N HIS A 508 17.68 1.58 -29.97
CA HIS A 508 16.32 1.11 -29.68
C HIS A 508 15.81 0.18 -30.78
N GLN A 509 15.11 -0.89 -30.41
CA GLN A 509 14.13 -1.53 -31.29
C GLN A 509 12.85 -1.94 -30.53
N HIS A 510 11.75 -1.80 -31.25
CA HIS A 510 10.35 -1.80 -30.84
C HIS A 510 9.83 -3.18 -30.37
N GLN A 511 9.04 -3.20 -29.29
CA GLN A 511 8.31 -4.38 -28.81
C GLN A 511 6.95 -4.49 -29.50
N HIS A 512 6.70 -5.64 -30.14
CA HIS A 512 5.39 -6.08 -30.60
C HIS A 512 4.60 -6.72 -29.44
N GLN A 513 3.35 -6.28 -29.28
CA GLN A 513 2.35 -6.81 -28.35
C GLN A 513 1.91 -8.22 -28.79
N HIS A 514 1.98 -9.20 -27.88
CA HIS A 514 1.21 -10.44 -27.98
C HIS A 514 0.55 -10.75 -26.63
N HIS A 515 -0.77 -10.59 -26.58
CA HIS A 515 -1.64 -11.12 -25.54
C HIS A 515 -1.94 -12.60 -25.81
N PRO A 516 -1.82 -13.51 -24.83
CA PRO A 516 -2.39 -14.85 -24.93
C PRO A 516 -3.81 -14.87 -24.34
N HIS A 517 -4.80 -15.15 -25.20
CA HIS A 517 -6.14 -15.58 -24.79
C HIS A 517 -6.06 -16.99 -24.18
N PHE A 518 -6.57 -17.16 -22.95
CA PHE A 518 -6.81 -18.48 -22.36
C PHE A 518 -8.24 -18.93 -22.66
N LEU A 519 -8.38 -20.04 -23.38
CA LEU A 519 -9.63 -20.79 -23.53
C LEU A 519 -9.72 -21.78 -22.36
N VAL A 520 -10.81 -21.69 -21.58
CA VAL A 520 -11.14 -22.66 -20.52
C VAL A 520 -12.10 -23.69 -21.11
N CYS A 521 -11.66 -24.95 -21.23
CA CYS A 521 -12.55 -26.08 -21.53
C CYS A 521 -12.96 -26.74 -20.21
N GLN A 522 -14.24 -26.62 -19.85
CA GLN A 522 -14.87 -27.50 -18.85
C GLN A 522 -15.36 -28.78 -19.56
N ILE A 523 -15.04 -29.94 -18.98
CA ILE A 523 -15.58 -31.24 -19.37
C ILE A 523 -16.69 -31.57 -18.37
N GLU A 524 -17.94 -31.71 -18.83
CA GLU A 524 -18.99 -32.41 -18.09
C GLU A 524 -19.31 -33.76 -18.73
N PRO A 525 -19.67 -34.79 -17.95
CA PRO A 525 -19.87 -36.14 -18.44
C PRO A 525 -21.37 -36.39 -18.71
N SER A 526 -21.77 -36.43 -19.97
CA SER A 526 -22.86 -37.31 -20.45
C SER A 526 -23.02 -37.13 -21.96
N GLY A 527 -23.13 -38.25 -22.66
CA GLY A 527 -23.24 -38.28 -24.10
C GLY A 527 -24.59 -37.78 -24.57
N GLU A 528 -24.58 -36.82 -25.49
CA GLU A 528 -25.40 -36.82 -26.70
C GLU A 528 -24.86 -35.76 -27.67
N VAL A 529 -24.73 -36.16 -28.94
CA VAL A 529 -24.23 -35.34 -30.03
C VAL A 529 -25.38 -34.53 -30.61
N GLN A 530 -25.30 -33.20 -30.58
CA GLN A 530 -26.05 -32.35 -31.51
C GLN A 530 -25.16 -31.25 -32.08
N HIS A 531 -25.09 -31.23 -33.41
CA HIS A 531 -24.44 -30.22 -34.25
C HIS A 531 -25.29 -28.94 -34.36
N LEU A 532 -24.61 -27.85 -34.78
CA LEU A 532 -25.07 -26.57 -35.40
C LEU A 532 -24.94 -25.37 -34.45
N SER A 533 -24.48 -24.18 -34.83
CA SER A 533 -23.85 -23.61 -36.04
C SER A 533 -23.43 -22.16 -35.72
N PHE A 534 -22.38 -21.66 -36.39
CA PHE A 534 -21.80 -20.32 -36.26
C PHE A 534 -22.75 -19.14 -36.52
N GLY A 535 -22.50 -18.00 -35.86
CA GLY A 535 -22.89 -16.66 -36.32
C GLY A 535 -22.71 -15.55 -35.28
N GLY A 536 -21.78 -14.61 -35.52
CA GLY A 536 -21.65 -13.34 -34.80
C GLY A 536 -20.26 -13.03 -34.31
#